data_AF-A0A9R1WS84-F1
#
_entry.id   AF-A0A9R1WS84-F1
#
_cell.length_a   1.000
_cell.length_b   1.000
_cell.length_c   1.000
_cell.angle_alpha   90.00
_cell.angle_beta   90.00
_cell.angle_gamma   90.00
#
_symmetry.space_group_name_H-M   'P 1'
#
loop_
_entity.id
_entity.type
_entity.pdbx_description
1 polymer ?
#
loop_
_entity_poly.entity_id
_entity_poly.type
_entity_poly.pdbx_seq_one_letter_code
_entity_poly.pdbx_strand_id
1 'polypeptide(L)'
;MLWRSSSNPEKGRTKMRRKLREPRFCFQTRSDVDVLDDGYKWRKYGQKVVKNSLHPRSYYRCTHSNCRVKKRVERLSEDCRMVFC
;
A
#
# COMPACT_ATOMS: atom_id res chain seq x y z
N MET A 1 14.32 57.38 17.37
CA MET A 1 15.27 57.69 16.28
C MET A 1 16.59 57.01 16.66
N LEU A 2 17.25 56.10 15.95
CA LEU A 2 17.21 55.55 14.59
C LEU A 2 17.87 54.14 14.62
N TRP A 3 17.54 53.35 13.60
CA TRP A 3 17.85 51.94 13.35
C TRP A 3 19.31 51.56 13.01
N ARG A 4 19.66 50.27 13.18
CA ARG A 4 20.23 49.29 12.21
C ARG A 4 20.98 48.15 12.93
N SER A 5 20.43 46.94 13.00
CA SER A 5 20.51 45.84 12.02
C SER A 5 21.78 44.97 12.15
N SER A 6 21.62 43.75 12.66
CA SER A 6 22.23 42.58 12.04
C SER A 6 21.28 41.38 12.11
N SER A 7 20.89 40.99 10.91
CA SER A 7 20.06 39.88 10.50
C SER A 7 20.78 38.53 10.60
N ASN A 8 20.11 37.50 11.10
CA ASN A 8 20.09 36.19 10.42
C ASN A 8 18.90 35.33 10.91
N PRO A 9 18.26 34.53 10.03
CA PRO A 9 16.82 34.31 10.07
C PRO A 9 16.40 33.06 10.84
N GLU A 10 15.20 33.18 11.41
CA GLU A 10 14.19 32.16 11.63
C GLU A 10 14.40 30.88 10.80
N LYS A 11 14.94 29.81 11.43
CA LYS A 11 14.87 28.46 10.87
C LYS A 11 13.43 27.99 10.95
N GLY A 12 12.64 28.37 9.93
CA GLY A 12 11.31 27.88 9.70
C GLY A 12 11.31 26.35 9.76
N ARG A 13 10.63 25.80 10.77
CA ARG A 13 10.27 24.39 10.81
C ARG A 13 9.39 24.13 9.59
N THR A 14 9.99 23.70 8.48
CA THR A 14 9.27 23.19 7.33
C THR A 14 8.47 22.00 7.83
N LYS A 15 7.18 22.21 8.11
CA LYS A 15 6.27 21.11 8.41
C LYS A 15 6.29 20.22 7.18
N MET A 16 7.00 19.09 7.29
CA MET A 16 6.98 18.01 6.31
C MET A 16 5.51 17.74 6.01
N ARG A 17 5.04 18.23 4.86
CA ARG A 17 3.71 17.93 4.35
C ARG A 17 3.69 16.42 4.22
N ARG A 18 3.09 15.74 5.20
CA ARG A 18 2.81 14.31 5.10
C ARG A 18 1.98 14.18 3.84
N LYS A 19 2.58 13.72 2.74
CA LYS A 19 1.85 13.44 1.50
C LYS A 19 0.64 12.62 1.92
N LEU A 20 -0.57 13.14 1.67
CA LEU A 20 -1.80 12.42 1.94
C LEU A 20 -1.65 11.05 1.28
N ARG A 21 -1.65 9.98 2.07
CA ARG A 21 -1.47 8.63 1.53
C ARG A 21 -2.70 8.34 0.69
N GLU A 22 -2.50 7.85 -0.54
CA GLU A 22 -3.61 7.40 -1.38
C GLU A 22 -4.47 6.40 -0.59
N PRO A 23 -5.81 6.53 -0.65
CA PRO A 23 -6.72 5.56 -0.04
C PRO A 23 -6.37 4.15 -0.51
N ARG A 24 -6.30 3.22 0.45
CA ARG A 24 -6.16 1.79 0.16
C ARG A 24 -7.52 1.16 0.33
N PHE A 25 -8.06 0.64 -0.75
CA PHE A 25 -9.29 -0.14 -0.72
C PHE A 25 -8.94 -1.57 -0.28
N CYS A 26 -9.77 -2.13 0.59
CA CYS A 26 -9.71 -3.53 1.00
C CYS A 26 -11.13 -4.08 0.93
N PHE A 27 -11.30 -5.23 0.27
CA PHE A 27 -12.59 -5.91 0.21
C PHE A 27 -12.42 -7.41 0.40
N GLN A 28 -13.49 -8.03 0.87
CA GLN A 28 -13.57 -9.45 1.15
C GLN A 28 -14.41 -10.12 0.07
N THR A 29 -13.94 -11.23 -0.49
CA THR A 29 -14.68 -12.00 -1.49
C THR A 29 -14.44 -13.50 -1.31
N ARG A 30 -15.40 -14.32 -1.75
CA ARG A 30 -15.25 -15.77 -1.83
C ARG A 30 -14.65 -16.13 -3.19
N SER A 31 -13.45 -16.70 -3.20
CA SER A 31 -12.77 -17.13 -4.43
C SER A 31 -11.76 -18.24 -4.18
N ASP A 32 -11.68 -19.19 -5.10
CA ASP A 32 -10.62 -20.20 -5.12
C ASP A 32 -9.31 -19.64 -5.72
N VAL A 33 -9.34 -18.48 -6.39
CA VAL A 33 -8.17 -17.84 -7.02
C VAL A 33 -7.71 -16.57 -6.29
N ASP A 34 -6.39 -16.34 -6.26
CA ASP A 34 -5.80 -15.13 -5.63
C ASP A 34 -5.92 -13.88 -6.52
N VAL A 35 -5.88 -14.07 -7.84
CA VAL A 35 -5.91 -12.99 -8.83
C VAL A 35 -7.29 -13.00 -9.48
N LEU A 36 -8.11 -12.04 -9.08
CA LEU A 36 -9.43 -11.79 -9.67
C LEU A 36 -9.27 -11.08 -11.01
N ASP A 37 -10.23 -11.28 -11.91
CA ASP A 37 -10.33 -10.54 -13.17
C ASP A 37 -10.92 -9.13 -12.92
N ASP A 38 -10.11 -8.27 -12.29
CA ASP A 38 -10.45 -6.89 -11.93
C ASP A 38 -10.00 -5.86 -12.99
N GLY A 39 -9.68 -6.32 -14.21
CA GLY A 39 -9.20 -5.50 -15.32
C GLY A 39 -7.72 -5.11 -15.25
N TYR A 40 -7.00 -5.49 -14.19
CA TYR A 40 -5.56 -5.30 -14.08
C TYR A 40 -4.78 -6.58 -14.38
N LYS A 41 -3.63 -6.44 -15.03
CA LYS A 41 -2.66 -7.52 -15.18
C LYS A 41 -1.69 -7.50 -13.99
N TRP A 42 -1.70 -8.56 -13.19
CA TRP A 42 -0.93 -8.66 -11.96
C TRP A 42 0.28 -9.59 -12.11
N ARG A 43 1.42 -9.19 -11.54
CA ARG A 43 2.60 -10.04 -11.36
C ARG A 43 2.96 -10.11 -9.88
N LYS A 44 3.12 -11.33 -9.36
CA LYS A 44 3.59 -11.56 -7.99
C LYS A 44 5.04 -11.12 -7.87
N TYR A 45 5.35 -10.32 -6.86
CA TYR A 45 6.71 -9.88 -6.58
C TYR A 45 7.21 -10.29 -5.18
N GLY A 46 6.31 -10.79 -4.34
CA GLY A 46 6.67 -11.23 -3.01
C GLY A 46 5.59 -12.08 -2.35
N GLN A 47 6.01 -12.81 -1.33
CA GLN A 47 5.16 -13.62 -0.48
C GLN A 47 5.69 -13.53 0.95
N LYS A 48 4.79 -13.44 1.93
CA LYS A 48 5.15 -13.43 3.35
C LYS A 48 4.28 -14.42 4.11
N VAL A 49 4.91 -15.31 4.88
CA VAL A 49 4.20 -16.17 5.85
C VAL A 49 3.54 -15.28 6.90
N VAL A 50 2.27 -15.54 7.20
CA VAL A 50 1.50 -14.80 8.20
C VAL A 50 1.46 -15.62 9.47
N LYS A 51 1.72 -14.98 10.62
CA LYS A 51 1.60 -15.66 11.92
C LYS A 51 0.15 -16.12 12.10
N ASN A 52 -0.03 -17.34 12.60
CA ASN A 52 -1.35 -17.91 12.89
C ASN A 52 -2.24 -18.07 11.65
N SER A 53 -1.65 -18.16 10.45
CA SER A 53 -2.38 -18.53 9.23
C SER A 53 -1.67 -19.66 8.52
N LEU A 54 -2.47 -20.62 8.03
CA LEU A 54 -2.00 -21.68 7.13
C LEU A 54 -1.70 -21.15 5.72
N HIS A 55 -2.14 -19.93 5.40
CA HIS A 55 -2.03 -19.34 4.09
C HIS A 55 -1.04 -18.16 4.08
N PRO A 56 -0.08 -18.15 3.14
CA PRO A 56 0.83 -17.02 3.02
C PRO A 56 0.12 -15.81 2.39
N ARG A 57 0.57 -14.61 2.78
CA ARG A 57 0.17 -13.35 2.17
C ARG A 57 0.95 -13.13 0.87
N SER A 58 0.24 -12.94 -0.23
CA SER A 58 0.81 -12.67 -1.55
C SER A 58 0.83 -11.17 -1.86
N TYR A 59 1.86 -10.72 -2.56
CA TYR A 59 2.02 -9.32 -2.96
C TYR A 59 2.16 -9.21 -4.48
N TYR A 60 1.31 -8.37 -5.08
CA TYR A 60 1.23 -8.20 -6.53
C TYR A 60 1.47 -6.75 -6.95
N ARG A 61 2.07 -6.59 -8.12
CA ARG A 61 2.25 -5.31 -8.81
C ARG A 61 1.60 -5.37 -10.18
N CYS A 62 1.00 -4.26 -10.60
CA CYS A 62 0.52 -4.08 -11.96
C CYS A 62 1.66 -4.24 -12.97
N THR A 63 1.40 -4.89 -14.10
CA THR A 63 2.40 -5.13 -15.15
C THR A 63 2.40 -4.07 -16.25
N HIS A 64 1.37 -3.21 -16.32
CA HIS A 64 1.33 -2.12 -17.29
C HIS A 64 2.49 -1.14 -17.09
N SER A 65 3.02 -0.60 -18.18
CA SER A 65 4.10 0.40 -18.16
C SER A 65 3.68 1.62 -17.33
N ASN A 66 4.59 2.12 -16.48
CA ASN A 66 4.35 3.27 -15.59
C ASN A 66 3.21 3.10 -14.57
N CYS A 67 2.66 1.90 -14.41
CA CYS A 67 1.61 1.59 -13.42
C CYS A 67 2.23 1.36 -12.03
N ARG A 68 1.84 2.17 -11.03
CA ARG A 68 2.35 2.09 -9.66
C ARG A 68 1.44 1.31 -8.70
N VAL A 69 0.32 0.78 -9.20
CA VAL A 69 -0.68 0.08 -8.41
C VAL A 69 -0.11 -1.22 -7.84
N LYS A 70 -0.36 -1.46 -6.55
CA LYS A 70 0.05 -2.66 -5.81
C LYS A 70 -1.15 -3.23 -5.08
N LYS A 71 -1.24 -4.56 -5.03
CA LYS A 71 -2.30 -5.31 -4.35
C LYS A 71 -1.71 -6.28 -3.34
N ARG A 72 -2.42 -6.50 -2.23
CA ARG A 72 -2.12 -7.54 -1.25
C ARG A 72 -3.23 -8.56 -1.32
N VAL A 73 -2.90 -9.83 -1.17
CA VAL A 73 -3.91 -10.89 -1.14
C VAL A 73 -3.64 -11.78 0.06
N GLU A 74 -4.67 -11.95 0.88
CA GLU A 74 -4.64 -12.73 2.11
C GLU A 74 -5.86 -13.64 2.16
N ARG A 75 -5.69 -14.87 2.65
CA ARG A 75 -6.80 -15.79 2.90
C ARG A 75 -7.06 -15.90 4.40
N LEU A 76 -8.31 -16.07 4.80
CA LEU A 76 -8.62 -16.44 6.19
C LEU A 76 -8.00 -17.79 6.50
N SER A 77 -7.49 -17.95 7.72
CA SER A 77 -6.95 -19.24 8.15
C SER A 77 -8.04 -20.31 8.33
N GLU A 78 -9.28 -19.89 8.62
CA GLU A 78 -10.41 -20.79 8.89
C GLU A 78 -11.19 -21.14 7.62
N ASP A 79 -11.25 -20.23 6.65
CA ASP A 79 -11.90 -20.43 5.35
C ASP A 79 -10.94 -20.02 4.23
N CYS A 80 -10.31 -21.01 3.60
CA CYS A 80 -9.36 -20.77 2.53
C CYS A 80 -9.99 -20.10 1.31
N ARG A 81 -11.32 -20.17 1.13
CA ARG A 81 -12.02 -19.48 0.03
C ARG A 81 -12.25 -18.00 0.32
N MET A 82 -12.10 -17.56 1.57
CA MET A 82 -12.27 -16.17 1.91
C MET A 82 -10.99 -15.40 1.64
N VAL A 83 -11.03 -14.52 0.63
CA VAL A 83 -9.90 -13.71 0.15
C VAL A 83 -10.11 -12.24 0.52
N PHE A 84 -9.10 -11.61 1.10
CA PHE A 84 -8.98 -10.17 1.29
C PHE A 84 -7.98 -9.59 0.29
N CYS A 85 -8.43 -8.62 -0.50
CA CYS A 85 -7.66 -7.95 -1.56
C CYS A 85 -7.30 -6.51 -1.18
#